data_AF-A0A3M0XR44-F1
#
_entry.id   AF-A0A3M0XR44-F1
#
_cell.length_a   1.000
_cell.length_b   1.000
_cell.length_c   1.000
_cell.angle_alpha   90.00
_cell.angle_beta   90.00
_cell.angle_gamma   90.00
#
_symmetry.space_group_name_H-M   'P 1'
#
loop_
_entity.id
_entity.type
_entity.pdbx_description
1 polymer ?
#
loop_
_entity_poly.entity_id
_entity_poly.type
_entity_poly.pdbx_seq_one_letter_code
_entity_poly.pdbx_strand_id
1 'polypeptide(L)'
;MHDNETVADLRRRLDDFEKRLAAREAQIAKTGPVPSRHRARIDEMYAKAAALREKIQGTEESTWDVMKHELKEDWEALINSFNRWIIHVDEDFQRRGS
;
A
#
# COMPACT_ATOMS: atom_id res chain seq x y z
N MET A 1 -23.21 4.11 11.33
CA MET A 1 -22.74 2.73 11.13
C MET A 1 -21.50 2.58 11.98
N HIS A 2 -21.53 1.77 13.04
CA HIS A 2 -20.33 1.51 13.82
C HIS A 2 -19.39 0.70 12.93
N ASP A 3 -18.25 1.30 12.58
CA ASP A 3 -17.14 0.69 11.86
C ASP A 3 -16.62 -0.47 12.72
N ASN A 4 -17.22 -1.66 12.57
CA ASN A 4 -16.76 -2.88 13.25
C ASN A 4 -15.56 -3.46 12.48
N GLU A 5 -14.63 -2.57 12.11
CA GLU A 5 -13.38 -2.90 11.46
C GLU A 5 -12.52 -3.62 12.51
N THR A 6 -12.06 -4.81 12.16
CA THR A 6 -11.26 -5.66 13.05
C THR A 6 -9.81 -5.64 12.61
N VAL A 7 -8.90 -6.04 13.50
CA VAL A 7 -7.50 -6.33 13.16
C VAL A 7 -7.41 -7.20 11.90
N ALA A 8 -8.27 -8.22 11.80
CA ALA A 8 -8.30 -9.14 10.67
C ALA A 8 -8.68 -8.47 9.34
N ASP A 9 -9.59 -7.48 9.36
CA ASP A 9 -9.96 -6.73 8.17
C ASP A 9 -8.79 -5.88 7.67
N LEU A 10 -8.09 -5.18 8.57
CA LEU A 10 -6.93 -4.37 8.21
C LEU A 10 -5.77 -5.25 7.69
N ARG A 11 -5.53 -6.42 8.30
CA ARG A 11 -4.57 -7.42 7.77
C ARG A 11 -4.93 -7.84 6.35
N ARG A 12 -6.20 -8.18 6.09
CA ARG A 12 -6.66 -8.59 4.76
C ARG A 12 -6.47 -7.49 3.72
N ARG A 13 -6.78 -6.23 4.08
CA ARG A 13 -6.56 -5.08 3.20
C ARG A 13 -5.08 -4.88 2.87
N LEU A 14 -4.22 -5.08 3.85
CA LEU A 14 -2.78 -5.00 3.65
C LEU A 14 -2.25 -6.11 2.72
N ASP A 15 -2.73 -7.35 2.89
CA ASP A 15 -2.39 -8.45 1.98
C ASP A 15 -2.87 -8.16 0.54
N ASP A 16 -4.07 -7.58 0.37
CA ASP A 16 -4.58 -7.17 -0.94
C ASP A 16 -3.72 -6.04 -1.55
N PHE A 17 -3.32 -5.07 -0.74
CA PHE A 17 -2.43 -3.99 -1.15
C PHE A 17 -1.10 -4.51 -1.67
N GLU A 18 -0.43 -5.39 -0.93
CA GLU A 18 0.87 -5.95 -1.33
C GLU A 18 0.77 -6.70 -2.67
N LYS A 19 -0.33 -7.43 -2.89
CA LYS A 19 -0.61 -8.09 -4.18
C LYS A 19 -0.83 -7.09 -5.30
N ARG A 20 -1.58 -6.02 -5.05
CA ARG A 20 -1.83 -4.96 -6.05
C ARG A 20 -0.56 -4.21 -6.40
N LEU A 21 0.29 -3.92 -5.41
CA LEU A 21 1.59 -3.30 -5.61
C LEU A 21 2.51 -4.19 -6.46
N ALA A 22 2.61 -5.48 -6.14
CA ALA A 22 3.38 -6.45 -6.91
C ALA A 22 2.88 -6.59 -8.35
N ALA A 23 1.56 -6.68 -8.53
CA ALA A 23 0.94 -6.76 -9.86
C ALA A 23 1.22 -5.50 -10.69
N ARG A 24 1.27 -4.32 -10.07
CA ARG A 24 1.57 -3.06 -10.75
C ARG A 24 3.04 -2.94 -11.10
N GLU A 25 3.94 -3.31 -10.19
CA GLU A 25 5.37 -3.40 -10.48
C GLU A 25 5.64 -4.33 -11.67
N ALA A 26 5.04 -5.51 -11.69
CA ALA A 26 5.16 -6.44 -12.80
C ALA A 26 4.65 -5.86 -14.13
N GLN A 27 3.56 -5.08 -14.11
CA GLN A 27 3.06 -4.39 -15.30
C GLN A 27 4.05 -3.33 -15.82
N ILE A 28 4.65 -2.55 -14.92
CA ILE A 28 5.65 -1.54 -15.29
C ILE A 28 6.86 -2.24 -15.91
N ALA A 29 7.36 -3.31 -15.27
CA ALA A 29 8.50 -4.09 -15.75
C ALA A 29 8.27 -4.75 -17.12
N LYS A 30 7.01 -5.08 -17.48
CA LYS A 30 6.67 -5.62 -18.81
C LYS A 30 6.92 -4.64 -19.96
N THR A 31 6.90 -3.34 -19.68
CA THR A 31 7.12 -2.31 -20.72
C THR A 31 8.58 -1.91 -20.86
N GLY A 32 9.47 -2.47 -20.04
CA GLY A 32 10.88 -2.13 -20.00
C GLY A 32 11.40 -1.99 -18.56
N PRO A 33 12.67 -1.59 -18.39
CA PRO A 33 13.25 -1.41 -17.07
C PRO A 33 12.45 -0.39 -16.25
N VAL A 34 12.11 -0.75 -15.01
CA VAL A 34 11.42 0.12 -14.07
C VAL A 34 12.28 1.38 -13.82
N PRO A 35 11.79 2.59 -14.14
CA PRO A 35 12.51 3.82 -13.84
C PRO A 35 12.87 3.92 -12.36
N SER A 36 14.08 4.35 -12.03
CA SER A 36 14.59 4.42 -10.65
C SER A 36 13.67 5.20 -9.71
N ARG A 37 12.98 6.24 -10.22
CA ARG A 37 11.97 7.01 -9.47
C ARG A 37 10.76 6.16 -9.07
N HIS A 38 10.26 5.29 -9.96
CA HIS A 38 9.17 4.39 -9.61
C HIS A 38 9.67 3.28 -8.69
N ARG A 39 10.89 2.77 -8.91
CA ARG A 39 11.47 1.74 -8.06
C ARG A 39 11.61 2.21 -6.60
N ALA A 40 12.20 3.38 -6.37
CA ALA A 40 12.31 3.95 -5.03
C ALA A 40 10.94 4.13 -4.35
N ARG A 41 9.91 4.49 -5.12
CA ARG A 41 8.54 4.65 -4.60
C ARG A 41 7.90 3.32 -4.24
N ILE A 42 8.11 2.29 -5.06
CA ILE A 42 7.67 0.91 -4.80
C ILE A 42 8.34 0.38 -3.53
N ASP A 43 9.67 0.53 -3.41
CA ASP A 43 10.43 0.09 -2.24
C ASP A 43 9.96 0.82 -0.96
N GLU A 44 9.69 2.14 -1.03
CA GLU A 44 9.12 2.89 0.10
C GLU A 44 7.73 2.35 0.51
N MET A 45 6.87 2.04 -0.46
CA MET A 45 5.53 1.49 -0.18
C MET A 45 5.60 0.10 0.43
N TYR A 46 6.53 -0.76 -0.02
CA TYR A 46 6.78 -2.05 0.62
C TYR A 46 7.29 -1.89 2.06
N ALA A 47 8.22 -0.97 2.31
CA ALA A 47 8.71 -0.72 3.66
C ALA A 47 7.59 -0.24 4.60
N LYS A 48 6.73 0.67 4.13
CA LYS A 48 5.55 1.12 4.90
C LYS A 48 4.54 0.01 5.13
N ALA A 49 4.27 -0.82 4.12
CA ALA A 49 3.39 -1.97 4.25
C ALA A 49 3.94 -2.99 5.27
N ALA A 50 5.24 -3.29 5.23
CA ALA A 50 5.89 -4.18 6.18
C ALA A 50 5.82 -3.63 7.61
N ALA A 51 6.13 -2.36 7.82
CA ALA A 51 6.02 -1.72 9.13
C ALA A 51 4.59 -1.76 9.67
N LEU A 52 3.59 -1.47 8.83
CA LEU A 52 2.19 -1.57 9.20
C LEU A 52 1.81 -3.02 9.54
N ARG A 53 2.31 -4.01 8.78
CA ARG A 53 2.09 -5.44 9.03
C ARG A 53 2.63 -5.84 10.40
N GLU A 54 3.85 -5.42 10.73
CA GLU A 54 4.48 -5.69 12.03
C GLU A 54 3.67 -5.08 13.18
N LYS A 55 3.24 -3.82 13.05
CA LYS A 55 2.36 -3.18 14.04
C LYS A 55 1.07 -3.97 14.24
N ILE A 56 0.40 -4.36 13.16
CA ILE A 56 -0.86 -5.13 13.24
C ILE A 56 -0.61 -6.54 13.80
N GLN A 57 0.54 -7.16 13.55
CA GLN A 57 0.91 -8.45 14.13
C GLN A 57 1.18 -8.37 15.64
N GLY A 58 1.81 -7.28 16.09
CA GLY A 58 2.04 -7.00 17.51
C GLY A 58 0.82 -6.47 18.27
N THR A 59 -0.27 -6.14 17.56
CA THR A 59 -1.52 -5.68 18.17
C THR A 59 -2.35 -6.86 18.65
N GLU A 60 -2.51 -7.00 19.95
CA GLU A 60 -3.48 -7.92 20.55
C GLU A 60 -4.90 -7.35 20.42
N GLU A 61 -5.92 -8.22 20.37
CA GLU A 61 -7.33 -7.79 20.25
C GLU A 61 -7.75 -6.85 21.38
N SER A 62 -7.20 -7.05 22.59
CA SER A 62 -7.39 -6.18 23.77
C SER A 62 -6.87 -4.75 23.59
N THR A 63 -5.92 -4.53 22.68
CA THR A 63 -5.31 -3.22 22.37
C THR A 63 -5.84 -2.59 21.08
N TRP A 64 -6.67 -3.33 20.33
CA TRP A 64 -7.23 -2.89 19.05
C TRP A 64 -8.00 -1.58 19.17
N ASP A 65 -8.87 -1.43 20.17
CA ASP A 65 -9.68 -0.22 20.32
C ASP A 65 -8.84 1.06 20.52
N VAL A 66 -7.63 0.92 21.06
CA VAL A 66 -6.69 2.03 21.24
C VAL A 66 -5.90 2.30 19.97
N MET A 67 -5.42 1.25 19.30
CA MET A 67 -4.53 1.39 18.14
C MET A 67 -5.25 1.51 16.80
N LYS A 68 -6.52 1.14 16.70
CA LYS A 68 -7.26 1.07 15.43
C LYS A 68 -7.25 2.40 14.68
N HIS A 69 -7.31 3.52 15.40
CA HIS A 69 -7.28 4.85 14.78
C HIS A 69 -5.92 5.13 14.15
N GLU A 70 -4.82 4.94 14.88
CA GLU A 70 -3.47 5.12 14.35
C GLU A 70 -3.20 4.19 13.16
N LEU A 71 -3.53 2.90 13.29
CA LEU A 71 -3.31 1.92 12.24
C LEU A 71 -4.15 2.21 10.99
N LYS A 72 -5.36 2.75 11.17
CA LYS A 72 -6.22 3.19 10.07
C LYS A 72 -5.65 4.44 9.39
N GLU A 73 -5.15 5.41 10.13
CA GLU A 73 -4.48 6.59 9.57
C GLU A 73 -3.23 6.21 8.76
N ASP A 74 -2.40 5.31 9.30
CA ASP A 74 -1.22 4.78 8.61
C ASP A 74 -1.62 4.06 7.31
N TRP A 75 -2.68 3.25 7.37
CA TRP A 75 -3.26 2.59 6.20
C TRP A 75 -3.80 3.59 5.16
N GLU A 76 -4.54 4.61 5.59
CA GLU A 76 -5.09 5.65 4.72
C GLU A 76 -3.98 6.46 4.05
N ALA A 77 -2.90 6.76 4.77
CA ALA A 77 -1.73 7.41 4.20
C ALA A 77 -1.05 6.53 3.14
N LEU A 78 -0.91 5.22 3.41
CA LEU A 78 -0.32 4.25 2.48
C LEU A 78 -1.14 4.12 1.20
N ILE A 79 -2.45 3.90 1.30
CA ILE A 79 -3.31 3.73 0.13
C ILE A 79 -3.40 5.02 -0.70
N ASN A 80 -3.41 6.19 -0.05
CA ASN A 80 -3.37 7.47 -0.75
C ASN A 80 -2.06 7.68 -1.50
N SER A 81 -0.92 7.28 -0.92
CA SER A 81 0.38 7.33 -1.60
C SER A 81 0.39 6.44 -2.85
N PHE A 82 -0.17 5.24 -2.75
CA PHE A 82 -0.28 4.30 -3.86
C PHE A 82 -1.20 4.79 -4.97
N ASN A 83 -2.40 5.29 -4.64
CA ASN A 83 -3.32 5.84 -5.63
C ASN A 83 -2.70 7.00 -6.40
N ARG A 84 -2.02 7.92 -5.71
CA ARG A 84 -1.28 9.02 -6.36
C ARG A 84 -0.15 8.51 -7.26
N TRP A 85 0.56 7.48 -6.82
CA TRP A 85 1.63 6.89 -7.63
C TRP A 85 1.09 6.17 -8.87
N ILE A 86 -0.05 5.46 -8.78
CA ILE A 86 -0.69 4.83 -9.95
C ILE A 86 -1.00 5.88 -11.02
N ILE A 87 -1.64 6.99 -10.63
CA ILE A 87 -1.98 8.08 -11.55
C ILE A 87 -0.72 8.60 -12.24
N HIS A 88 0.34 8.88 -11.46
CA HIS A 88 1.60 9.38 -11.99
C HIS A 88 2.27 8.37 -12.94
N VAL A 89 2.20 7.07 -12.64
CA VAL A 89 2.69 6.01 -13.53
C VAL A 89 1.86 5.95 -14.82
N ASP A 90 0.53 5.98 -14.74
CA ASP A 90 -0.32 5.96 -15.94
C ASP A 90 -0.03 7.16 -16.84
N GLU A 91 0.12 8.35 -16.29
CA GLU A 91 0.50 9.56 -17.05
C GLU A 91 1.87 9.42 -17.74
N ASP A 92 2.89 8.92 -17.02
CA ASP A 92 4.23 8.73 -17.57
C ASP A 92 4.26 7.67 -18.69
N PHE A 93 3.42 6.64 -18.57
CA PHE A 93 3.27 5.60 -19.59
C PHE A 93 2.47 6.07 -20.80
N GLN A 94 1.39 6.83 -20.60
CA GLN A 94 0.63 7.44 -21.69
C GLN A 94 1.48 8.42 -22.51
N ARG A 95 2.35 9.21 -21.86
CA ARG A 95 3.27 10.12 -22.58
C ARG A 95 4.33 9.40 -23.41
N ARG A 96 4.73 8.18 -23.04
CA ARG A 96 5.75 7.39 -23.76
C ARG A 96 5.21 6.59 -24.94
N GLY A 97 3.89 6.39 -25.00
CA GLY A 97 3.21 5.67 -26.08
C GLY A 97 2.72 6.55 -27.23
N SER A 98 2.92 7.88 -27.15
CA SER A 98 2.57 8.87 -28.18
C SER A 98 3.74 9.28 -29.04
#